data_AF-A0A2E5LDE2-F1
#
_entry.id   AF-A0A2E5LDE2-F1
#
_cell.length_a   1.000
_cell.length_b   1.000
_cell.length_c   1.000
_cell.angle_alpha   90.00
_cell.angle_beta   90.00
_cell.angle_gamma   90.00
#
_symmetry.space_group_name_H-M   'P 1'
#
loop_
_entity.id
_entity.type
_entity.pdbx_description
1 polymer ?
#
loop_
_entity_poly.entity_id
_entity_poly.type
_entity_poly.pdbx_seq_one_letter_code
_entity_poly.pdbx_strand_id
1 'polypeptide(L)'
;MIKLDDLAHKIKTYRFKNLNFYNIFIFFWKGLVNGSLSTRASSLAFNFFLAFFPSIIVVFTLIPYIPINGLEKTLIEIIADILPPNTNKITFNAINDIVHNPNGELLSLGFLIALYFSTNGINSLIEAFNSSYHIHERRCCDIDESYQEEIKRIREKFIPLITICKKY
;
A
#
# COMPACT_ATOMS: atom_id res chain seq x y z
N MET A 1 -44.41 7.71 -13.58
CA MET A 1 -43.26 7.75 -12.64
C MET A 1 -42.28 6.61 -12.96
N ILE A 2 -41.66 6.59 -14.17
CA ILE A 2 -40.69 5.53 -14.59
C ILE A 2 -39.57 6.08 -15.55
N LYS A 3 -39.60 7.35 -15.98
CA LYS A 3 -38.71 7.85 -17.06
C LYS A 3 -37.36 8.46 -16.63
N LEU A 4 -37.06 8.54 -15.33
CA LEU A 4 -35.82 9.18 -14.85
C LEU A 4 -34.64 8.21 -14.70
N ASP A 5 -34.86 6.95 -14.29
CA ASP A 5 -33.78 5.97 -14.08
C ASP A 5 -33.10 5.55 -15.39
N ASP A 6 -33.84 5.50 -16.48
CA ASP A 6 -33.32 5.06 -17.79
C ASP A 6 -32.35 6.10 -18.40
N LEU A 7 -32.52 7.38 -18.08
CA LEU A 7 -31.60 8.45 -18.49
C LEU A 7 -30.31 8.44 -17.67
N ALA A 8 -30.38 8.15 -16.38
CA ALA A 8 -29.21 8.06 -15.52
C ALA A 8 -28.25 6.92 -15.97
N HIS A 9 -28.80 5.78 -16.37
CA HIS A 9 -28.01 4.66 -16.87
C HIS A 9 -27.35 4.94 -18.23
N LYS A 10 -27.98 5.77 -19.07
CA LYS A 10 -27.49 6.14 -20.40
C LYS A 10 -26.34 7.15 -20.37
N ILE A 11 -26.27 8.01 -19.36
CA ILE A 11 -25.19 9.00 -19.21
C ILE A 11 -23.90 8.34 -18.67
N LYS A 12 -24.01 7.35 -17.78
CA LYS A 12 -22.85 6.65 -17.20
C LYS A 12 -22.05 5.85 -18.24
N THR A 13 -22.72 5.34 -19.27
CA THR A 13 -22.10 4.54 -20.33
C THR A 13 -21.45 5.36 -21.45
N TYR A 14 -21.83 6.64 -21.63
CA TYR A 14 -21.24 7.49 -22.67
C TYR A 14 -19.77 7.86 -22.40
N ARG A 15 -19.33 7.85 -21.13
CA ARG A 15 -17.95 8.21 -20.74
C ARG A 15 -16.89 7.16 -21.11
N PHE A 16 -17.28 5.90 -21.34
CA PHE A 16 -16.32 4.79 -21.54
C PHE A 16 -16.25 4.28 -22.98
N LYS A 17 -17.00 4.86 -23.92
CA LYS A 17 -17.24 4.24 -25.23
C LYS A 17 -16.08 4.36 -26.23
N ASN A 18 -15.03 5.12 -25.92
CA ASN A 18 -13.90 5.38 -26.84
C ASN A 18 -12.51 5.35 -26.15
N LEU A 19 -12.33 4.51 -25.12
CA LEU A 19 -11.04 4.38 -24.44
C LEU A 19 -10.24 3.20 -25.01
N ASN A 20 -9.27 3.52 -25.85
CA ASN A 20 -8.24 2.57 -26.25
C ASN A 20 -7.36 2.19 -25.04
N PHE A 21 -6.86 0.95 -24.96
CA PHE A 21 -5.99 0.46 -23.87
C PHE A 21 -4.78 1.36 -23.65
N TYR A 22 -4.21 1.89 -24.73
CA TYR A 22 -3.10 2.85 -24.68
C TYR A 22 -3.45 4.10 -23.86
N ASN A 23 -4.66 4.64 -24.03
CA ASN A 23 -5.11 5.83 -23.31
C ASN A 23 -5.36 5.53 -21.83
N ILE A 24 -5.87 4.34 -21.51
CA ILE A 24 -6.05 3.89 -20.12
C ILE A 24 -4.69 3.73 -19.45
N PHE A 25 -3.73 3.11 -20.13
CA PHE A 25 -2.39 2.90 -19.61
C PHE A 25 -1.64 4.22 -19.39
N ILE A 26 -1.68 5.16 -20.35
CA ILE A 26 -1.06 6.47 -20.19
C ILE A 26 -1.74 7.32 -19.12
N PHE A 27 -3.06 7.26 -19.02
CA PHE A 27 -3.78 7.94 -17.95
C PHE A 27 -3.41 7.38 -16.58
N PHE A 28 -3.31 6.06 -16.46
CA PHE A 28 -2.85 5.39 -15.24
C PHE A 28 -1.41 5.75 -14.89
N TRP A 29 -0.47 5.66 -15.85
CA TRP A 29 0.93 6.00 -15.65
C TRP A 29 1.13 7.47 -15.26
N LYS A 30 0.42 8.37 -15.94
CA LYS A 30 0.42 9.80 -15.64
C LYS A 30 -0.20 10.08 -14.26
N GLY A 31 -1.19 9.29 -13.82
CA GLY A 31 -1.76 9.34 -12.47
C GLY A 31 -0.84 8.79 -11.38
N LEU A 32 -0.05 7.74 -11.68
CA LEU A 32 0.98 7.21 -10.78
C LEU A 32 2.11 8.22 -10.54
N VAL A 33 2.60 8.85 -11.62
CA VAL A 33 3.73 9.80 -11.56
C VAL A 33 3.33 11.15 -10.99
N ASN A 34 2.15 11.68 -11.36
CA ASN A 34 1.71 13.00 -10.88
C ASN A 34 0.93 12.94 -9.54
N GLY A 35 0.59 11.74 -9.06
CA GLY A 35 -0.12 11.56 -7.82
C GLY A 35 0.81 11.54 -6.60
N SER A 36 0.26 11.85 -5.42
CA SER A 36 0.97 11.68 -4.12
C SER A 36 1.24 10.22 -3.75
N LEU A 37 0.93 9.27 -4.65
CA LEU A 37 1.11 7.84 -4.44
C LEU A 37 2.59 7.48 -4.27
N SER A 38 3.49 8.12 -5.03
CA SER A 38 4.93 7.86 -4.88
C SER A 38 5.41 8.20 -3.47
N THR A 39 4.99 9.34 -2.91
CA THR A 39 5.37 9.75 -1.55
C THR A 39 4.83 8.77 -0.50
N ARG A 40 3.57 8.34 -0.63
CA ARG A 40 2.94 7.36 0.27
C ARG A 40 3.62 5.98 0.18
N ALA A 41 3.97 5.54 -1.04
CA ALA A 41 4.69 4.30 -1.27
C ALA A 41 6.10 4.36 -0.65
N SER A 42 6.80 5.49 -0.77
CA SER A 42 8.11 5.69 -0.13
C SER A 42 8.03 5.62 1.40
N SER A 43 7.02 6.23 2.02
CA SER A 43 6.82 6.15 3.47
C SER A 43 6.56 4.71 3.93
N LEU A 44 5.77 3.95 3.17
CA LEU A 44 5.50 2.55 3.46
C LEU A 44 6.76 1.68 3.33
N ALA A 45 7.52 1.85 2.24
CA ALA A 45 8.78 1.12 2.03
C ALA A 45 9.80 1.41 3.13
N PHE A 46 9.88 2.66 3.60
CA PHE A 46 10.74 3.05 4.71
C PHE A 46 10.33 2.36 6.02
N ASN A 47 9.03 2.31 6.34
CA ASN A 47 8.53 1.61 7.53
C ASN A 47 8.84 0.10 7.48
N PHE A 48 8.70 -0.54 6.32
CA PHE A 48 9.10 -1.95 6.15
C PHE A 48 10.60 -2.16 6.27
N PHE A 49 11.41 -1.24 5.73
CA PHE A 49 12.86 -1.31 5.84
C PHE A 49 13.33 -1.21 7.29
N LEU A 50 12.71 -0.36 8.10
CA LEU A 50 12.99 -0.30 9.55
C LEU A 50 12.59 -1.59 10.28
N ALA A 51 11.46 -2.21 9.90
CA ALA A 51 11.02 -3.49 10.47
C ALA A 51 11.90 -4.68 10.07
N PHE A 52 12.65 -4.57 8.96
CA PHE A 52 13.48 -5.64 8.42
C PHE A 52 14.65 -6.00 9.35
N PHE A 53 15.34 -5.00 9.91
CA PHE A 53 16.50 -5.24 10.77
C PHE A 53 16.16 -6.03 12.06
N PRO A 54 15.17 -5.62 12.87
CA PRO A 54 14.76 -6.40 14.05
C PRO A 54 14.28 -7.81 13.68
N SER A 55 13.58 -7.95 12.54
CA SER A 55 13.06 -9.24 12.09
C SER A 55 14.19 -10.22 11.76
N ILE A 56 15.24 -9.76 11.07
CA ILE A 56 16.41 -10.59 10.76
C ILE A 56 17.11 -11.07 12.04
N ILE A 57 17.27 -10.19 13.03
CA ILE A 57 17.90 -10.54 14.31
C ILE A 57 17.10 -11.64 15.02
N VAL A 58 15.77 -11.53 15.05
CA VAL A 58 14.89 -12.58 15.59
C VAL A 58 15.09 -13.90 14.84
N VAL A 59 15.18 -13.87 13.51
CA VAL A 59 15.41 -15.10 12.72
C VAL A 59 16.75 -15.73 13.06
N PHE A 60 17.85 -14.97 13.13
CA PHE A 60 19.17 -15.50 13.48
C PHE A 60 19.22 -16.04 14.91
N THR A 61 18.63 -15.33 15.87
CA THR A 61 18.58 -15.75 17.28
C THR A 61 17.64 -16.95 17.50
N LEU A 62 16.75 -17.25 16.57
CA LEU A 62 15.89 -18.43 16.61
C LEU A 62 16.62 -19.71 16.16
N ILE A 63 17.63 -19.60 15.30
CA ILE A 63 18.43 -20.75 14.79
C ILE A 63 18.91 -21.70 15.90
N PRO A 64 19.58 -21.25 16.99
CA PRO A 64 20.12 -22.16 18.00
C PRO A 64 19.04 -22.93 18.79
N TYR A 65 17.78 -22.49 18.72
CA TYR A 65 16.66 -23.17 19.38
C TYR A 65 16.09 -24.34 18.58
N ILE A 66 16.44 -24.48 17.30
CA ILE A 66 15.94 -25.54 16.43
C ILE A 66 17.03 -26.62 16.29
N PRO A 67 16.93 -27.76 17.00
CA PRO A 67 17.94 -28.80 16.95
C PRO A 67 17.86 -29.55 15.61
N ILE A 68 18.70 -29.18 14.65
CA ILE A 68 18.85 -29.86 13.36
C ILE A 68 20.20 -30.57 13.32
N ASN A 69 20.17 -31.89 13.24
CA ASN A 69 21.38 -32.70 13.14
C ASN A 69 22.15 -32.36 11.85
N GLY A 70 23.42 -31.98 11.96
CA GLY A 70 24.29 -31.72 10.81
C GLY A 70 24.14 -30.35 10.12
N LEU A 71 23.31 -29.45 10.67
CA LEU A 71 23.13 -28.09 10.14
C LEU A 71 24.45 -27.30 10.14
N GLU A 72 25.20 -27.35 11.24
CA GLU A 72 26.49 -26.66 11.40
C GLU A 72 27.48 -27.07 10.31
N LYS A 73 27.68 -28.38 10.12
CA LYS A 73 28.63 -28.91 9.13
C LYS A 73 28.25 -28.49 7.72
N THR A 74 26.97 -28.56 7.39
CA THR A 74 26.44 -28.14 6.08
C THR A 74 26.65 -26.64 5.85
N LEU A 75 26.40 -25.80 6.86
CA LEU A 75 26.64 -24.36 6.79
C LEU A 75 28.12 -24.03 6.59
N ILE A 76 29.02 -24.71 7.33
CA ILE A 76 30.47 -24.54 7.22
C ILE A 76 30.96 -24.92 5.82
N GLU A 77 30.48 -26.04 5.26
CA GLU A 77 30.85 -26.48 3.91
C GLU A 77 30.41 -25.47 2.83
N ILE A 78 29.16 -25.00 2.88
CA ILE A 78 28.64 -24.00 1.93
C ILE A 78 29.45 -22.69 2.00
N ILE A 79 29.80 -22.26 3.21
CA ILE A 79 30.51 -21.01 3.44
C ILE A 79 31.98 -21.14 3.05
N ALA A 80 32.59 -22.31 3.27
CA ALA A 80 33.96 -22.61 2.83
C ALA A 80 34.11 -22.55 1.31
N ASP A 81 33.08 -22.93 0.55
CA ASP A 81 33.08 -22.86 -0.92
C ASP A 81 32.99 -21.42 -1.46
N ILE A 82 32.40 -20.51 -0.70
CA ILE A 82 32.16 -19.12 -1.13
C ILE A 82 33.27 -18.17 -0.65
N LEU A 83 33.91 -18.46 0.49
CA LEU A 83 34.89 -17.57 1.10
C LEU A 83 36.35 -17.94 0.77
N PRO A 84 37.22 -16.92 0.54
CA PRO A 84 38.64 -17.14 0.39
C PRO A 84 39.29 -17.63 1.71
N PRO A 85 40.35 -18.45 1.64
CA PRO A 85 40.89 -19.18 2.79
C PRO A 85 41.34 -18.31 3.98
N ASN A 86 41.65 -17.03 3.75
CA ASN A 86 42.09 -16.12 4.81
C ASN A 86 40.95 -15.63 5.73
N THR A 87 39.70 -15.64 5.28
CA THR A 87 38.54 -15.18 6.08
C THR A 87 37.86 -16.30 6.86
N ASN A 88 38.16 -17.55 6.52
CA ASN A 88 37.46 -18.74 7.00
C ASN A 88 37.44 -18.87 8.53
N LYS A 89 38.56 -18.61 9.22
CA LYS A 89 38.62 -18.77 10.68
C LYS A 89 37.67 -17.85 11.44
N ILE A 90 37.57 -16.57 11.03
CA ILE A 90 36.73 -15.58 11.72
C ILE A 90 35.26 -15.91 11.47
N THR A 91 34.92 -16.23 10.22
CA THR A 91 33.54 -16.56 9.83
C THR A 91 33.06 -17.85 10.47
N PHE A 92 33.89 -18.91 10.53
CA PHE A 92 33.53 -20.16 11.18
C PHE A 92 33.25 -19.99 12.66
N ASN A 93 34.06 -19.21 13.38
CA ASN A 93 33.79 -18.92 14.79
C ASN A 93 32.45 -18.20 14.96
N ALA A 94 32.14 -17.21 14.12
CA ALA A 94 30.87 -16.51 14.19
C ALA A 94 29.65 -17.43 13.92
N ILE A 95 29.75 -18.34 12.95
CA ILE A 95 28.70 -19.33 12.67
C ILE A 95 28.53 -20.28 13.85
N ASN A 96 29.64 -20.78 14.38
CA ASN A 96 29.63 -21.66 15.54
C ASN A 96 28.95 -20.99 16.74
N ASP A 97 29.23 -19.70 16.97
CA ASP A 97 28.58 -18.92 18.01
C ASP A 97 27.08 -18.75 17.75
N ILE A 98 26.65 -18.48 16.51
CA ILE A 98 25.22 -18.36 16.16
C ILE A 98 24.46 -19.68 16.36
N VAL A 99 25.09 -20.83 16.05
CA VAL A 99 24.45 -22.15 16.15
C VAL A 99 24.43 -22.69 17.58
N HIS A 100 25.49 -22.46 18.36
CA HIS A 100 25.64 -23.08 19.68
C HIS A 100 25.31 -22.17 20.86
N ASN A 101 25.29 -20.85 20.68
CA ASN A 101 25.04 -19.92 21.78
C ASN A 101 23.66 -19.25 21.66
N PRO A 102 22.63 -19.80 22.33
CA PRO A 102 21.30 -19.21 22.33
C PRO A 102 21.28 -17.91 23.14
N ASN A 103 20.92 -16.81 22.48
CA ASN A 103 20.75 -15.50 23.13
C ASN A 103 19.27 -15.19 23.36
N GLY A 104 18.70 -15.65 24.48
CA GLY A 104 17.28 -15.47 24.82
C GLY A 104 16.88 -14.00 25.06
N GLU A 105 17.78 -13.19 25.59
CA GLU A 105 17.56 -11.75 25.80
C GLU A 105 17.38 -11.01 24.47
N LEU A 106 18.25 -11.27 23.49
CA LEU A 106 18.17 -10.73 22.14
C LEU A 106 16.92 -11.21 21.41
N LEU A 107 16.54 -12.48 21.57
CA LEU A 107 15.34 -13.05 20.95
C LEU A 107 14.07 -12.38 21.47
N SER A 108 13.91 -12.29 22.79
CA SER A 108 12.71 -11.72 23.42
C SER A 108 12.57 -10.22 23.16
N LEU A 109 13.66 -9.45 23.33
CA LEU A 109 13.68 -8.03 23.03
C LEU A 109 13.44 -7.76 21.53
N GLY A 110 14.16 -8.51 20.67
CA GLY A 110 14.02 -8.42 19.22
C GLY A 110 12.60 -8.75 18.76
N PHE A 111 11.97 -9.74 19.37
CA PHE A 111 10.59 -10.14 19.05
C PHE A 111 9.59 -9.02 19.38
N LEU A 112 9.70 -8.39 20.54
CA LEU A 112 8.82 -7.26 20.91
C LEU A 112 9.01 -6.05 19.98
N ILE A 113 10.27 -5.73 19.67
CA ILE A 113 10.60 -4.64 18.74
C ILE A 113 10.06 -4.95 17.34
N ALA A 114 10.30 -6.16 16.83
CA ALA A 114 9.82 -6.60 15.53
C ALA A 114 8.28 -6.57 15.46
N LEU A 115 7.59 -7.01 16.51
CA LEU A 115 6.14 -6.98 16.61
C LEU A 115 5.61 -5.53 16.56
N TYR A 116 6.25 -4.60 17.27
CA TYR A 116 5.90 -3.19 17.26
C TYR A 116 6.07 -2.57 15.85
N PHE A 117 7.23 -2.74 15.23
CA PHE A 117 7.49 -2.20 13.89
C PHE A 117 6.61 -2.85 12.81
N SER A 118 6.38 -4.16 12.89
CA SER A 118 5.47 -4.87 11.98
C SER A 118 4.04 -4.34 12.08
N THR A 119 3.54 -4.12 13.31
CA THR A 119 2.20 -3.55 13.53
C THR A 119 2.09 -2.16 12.93
N ASN A 120 3.09 -1.30 13.15
CA ASN A 120 3.12 0.04 12.57
C ASN A 120 3.22 0.02 11.03
N GLY A 121 3.98 -0.91 10.46
CA GLY A 121 4.08 -1.11 9.01
C GLY A 121 2.75 -1.54 8.38
N ILE A 122 2.05 -2.49 9.00
CA ILE A 122 0.73 -2.95 8.55
C ILE A 122 -0.32 -1.84 8.69
N ASN A 123 -0.32 -1.10 9.80
CA ASN A 123 -1.23 0.03 9.98
C ASN A 123 -1.01 1.11 8.90
N SER A 124 0.25 1.42 8.59
CA SER A 124 0.59 2.36 7.50
C SER A 124 0.11 1.87 6.14
N LEU A 125 0.16 0.56 5.89
CA LEU A 125 -0.36 -0.05 4.66
C LEU A 125 -1.88 0.13 4.56
N ILE A 126 -2.59 -0.18 5.64
CA ILE A 126 -4.05 -0.04 5.73
C ILE A 126 -4.45 1.42 5.54
N GLU A 127 -3.76 2.36 6.19
CA GLU A 127 -4.00 3.80 6.03
C GLU A 127 -3.76 4.27 4.59
N ALA A 128 -2.72 3.79 3.92
CA ALA A 128 -2.44 4.12 2.52
C ALA A 128 -3.59 3.69 1.59
N PHE A 129 -4.18 2.52 1.84
CA PHE A 129 -5.37 2.05 1.10
C PHE A 129 -6.64 2.83 1.45
N ASN A 130 -6.91 3.03 2.74
CA ASN A 130 -8.08 3.78 3.22
C ASN A 130 -8.07 5.23 2.74
N SER A 131 -6.90 5.84 2.60
CA SER A 131 -6.74 7.18 2.08
C SER A 131 -7.05 7.29 0.58
N SER A 132 -6.90 6.22 -0.20
CA SER A 132 -7.27 6.20 -1.63
C SER A 132 -8.79 6.12 -1.83
N TYR A 133 -9.47 5.43 -0.91
CA TYR A 133 -10.93 5.23 -0.95
C TYR A 133 -11.71 6.52 -0.67
N HIS A 134 -11.30 7.30 0.32
CA HIS A 134 -11.97 8.56 0.70
C HIS A 134 -11.80 9.71 -0.31
N ILE A 135 -10.98 9.53 -1.37
CA ILE A 135 -10.85 10.54 -2.44
C ILE A 135 -12.00 10.43 -3.47
N HIS A 136 -12.80 9.36 -3.44
CA HIS A 136 -13.93 9.20 -4.36
C HIS A 136 -15.18 10.00 -3.96
N GLU A 137 -15.33 10.41 -2.70
CA GLU A 137 -16.50 11.19 -2.27
C GLU A 137 -16.35 12.69 -2.55
N ARG A 138 -15.13 13.24 -2.50
CA ARG A 138 -14.94 14.68 -2.74
C ARG A 138 -15.00 15.13 -4.20
N ARG A 139 -14.88 14.21 -5.16
CA ARG A 139 -15.09 14.56 -6.58
C ARG A 139 -16.54 14.46 -7.05
N CYS A 140 -17.45 13.90 -6.25
CA CYS A 140 -18.87 14.05 -6.55
C CYS A 140 -19.29 15.51 -6.34
N CYS A 141 -18.77 16.16 -5.29
CA CYS A 141 -19.09 17.57 -5.01
C CYS A 141 -18.36 18.56 -5.93
N ASP A 142 -17.09 18.32 -6.32
CA ASP A 142 -16.39 19.24 -7.25
C ASP A 142 -16.91 19.18 -8.70
N ILE A 143 -17.55 18.07 -9.09
CA ILE A 143 -18.26 17.98 -10.39
C ILE A 143 -19.71 18.51 -10.25
N ASP A 144 -20.26 18.55 -9.05
CA ASP A 144 -21.56 19.16 -8.76
C ASP A 144 -21.52 20.68 -8.88
N GLU A 145 -20.44 21.36 -8.47
CA GLU A 145 -20.40 22.83 -8.48
C GLU A 145 -20.58 23.41 -9.90
N SER A 146 -19.98 22.79 -10.92
CA SER A 146 -20.20 23.16 -12.33
C SER A 146 -21.59 22.80 -12.87
N TYR A 147 -22.26 21.77 -12.34
CA TYR A 147 -23.58 21.31 -12.78
C TYR A 147 -24.72 22.06 -12.07
N GLN A 148 -24.52 22.44 -10.81
CA GLN A 148 -25.48 23.20 -10.01
C GLN A 148 -25.64 24.63 -10.55
N GLU A 149 -24.59 25.23 -11.11
CA GLU A 149 -24.67 26.54 -11.78
C GLU A 149 -25.60 26.49 -13.01
N GLU A 150 -25.55 25.40 -13.78
CA GLU A 150 -26.38 25.20 -14.96
C GLU A 150 -27.83 24.87 -14.58
N ILE A 151 -28.04 24.04 -13.56
CA ILE A 151 -29.38 23.75 -13.01
C ILE A 151 -30.01 24.99 -12.36
N LYS A 152 -29.23 25.84 -11.69
CA LYS A 152 -29.71 27.10 -11.10
C LYS A 152 -30.15 28.08 -12.20
N ARG A 153 -29.37 28.20 -13.29
CA ARG A 153 -29.77 28.97 -14.48
C ARG A 153 -31.06 28.46 -15.14
N ILE A 154 -31.21 27.14 -15.27
CA ILE A 154 -32.43 26.54 -15.84
C ILE A 154 -33.63 26.78 -14.91
N ARG A 155 -33.44 26.69 -13.59
CA ARG A 155 -34.48 26.92 -12.57
C ARG A 155 -34.95 28.37 -12.52
N GLU A 156 -34.04 29.34 -12.57
CA GLU A 156 -34.40 30.77 -12.62
C GLU A 156 -35.17 31.12 -13.90
N LYS A 157 -34.88 30.47 -15.01
CA LYS A 157 -35.61 30.67 -16.27
C LYS A 157 -37.03 30.08 -16.23
N PHE A 158 -37.28 29.09 -15.38
CA PHE A 158 -38.57 28.39 -15.25
C PHE A 158 -39.47 28.92 -14.13
N ILE A 159 -38.92 29.52 -13.06
CA ILE A 159 -39.69 30.15 -11.97
C ILE A 159 -40.76 31.17 -12.45
N PRO A 160 -40.51 32.06 -13.42
CA PRO A 160 -41.56 32.97 -13.89
C PRO A 160 -42.71 32.27 -14.63
N LEU A 161 -42.47 31.09 -15.25
CA LEU A 161 -43.50 30.31 -15.94
C LEU A 161 -44.47 29.64 -14.96
N ILE A 162 -44.00 29.25 -13.77
CA ILE A 162 -44.83 28.61 -12.73
C ILE A 162 -45.72 29.65 -12.04
N THR A 163 -45.23 30.89 -11.87
CA THR A 163 -46.01 32.00 -11.29
C THR A 163 -47.17 32.44 -12.17
N ILE A 164 -47.03 32.35 -13.50
CA ILE A 164 -48.10 32.67 -14.47
C ILE A 164 -49.22 31.62 -14.43
N CYS A 165 -48.86 30.34 -14.26
CA CYS A 165 -49.83 29.24 -14.21
C CYS A 165 -50.67 29.21 -12.91
N LYS A 166 -50.24 29.91 -11.86
CA LYS A 166 -50.97 30.00 -10.57
C LYS A 166 -51.93 31.20 -10.49
N LYS A 167 -52.02 32.00 -11.57
CA LYS A 167 -52.83 33.23 -11.65
C LYS A 167 -54.07 33.09 -12.56
N TYR A 168 -54.38 31.87 -13.03
CA TYR A 168 -55.62 31.50 -13.70
C TYR A 168 -56.29 30.33 -12.97
#